data_AF-A0A4Y8C8T6-F1
#
_entry.id   AF-A0A4Y8C8T6-F1
#
_cell.length_a   1.000
_cell.length_b   1.000
_cell.length_c   1.000
_cell.angle_alpha   90.00
_cell.angle_beta   90.00
_cell.angle_gamma   90.00
#
_symmetry.space_group_name_H-M   'P 1'
#
loop_
_entity.id
_entity.type
_entity.pdbx_description
1 polymer ?
#
loop_
_entity_poly.entity_id
_entity_poly.type
_entity_poly.pdbx_seq_one_letter_code
_entity_poly.pdbx_strand_id
1 'polypeptide(L)'
;GALDVRASKITENMKVAAAKALADLAKLPVSDAVKKAYNLSTLEFGRDYVIPKPFDERVKAAVSTAVVAAAVKDGVAKVKNFDEKAYFESLK
;
A
#
# COMPACT_ATOMS: atom_id res chain seq x y z
N GLY A 1 -3.04 -5.59 -5.92
CA GLY A 1 -2.63 -6.68 -5.02
C GLY A 1 -3.44 -7.96 -5.18
N ALA A 2 -4.64 -8.06 -4.60
CA ALA A 2 -5.41 -9.32 -4.56
C ALA A 2 -5.71 -9.93 -5.94
N LEU A 3 -5.99 -9.08 -6.95
CA LEU A 3 -6.22 -9.50 -8.32
C LEU A 3 -4.94 -10.03 -9.00
N ASP A 4 -3.79 -9.42 -8.72
CA ASP A 4 -2.51 -9.75 -9.36
C ASP A 4 -2.04 -11.17 -9.02
N VAL A 5 -2.31 -11.61 -7.78
CA VAL A 5 -2.03 -13.00 -7.35
C VAL A 5 -3.22 -13.95 -7.49
N ARG A 6 -4.31 -13.46 -8.11
CA ARG A 6 -5.55 -14.22 -8.35
C ARG A 6 -6.08 -14.86 -7.05
N ALA A 7 -6.13 -14.07 -5.98
CA ALA A 7 -6.62 -14.53 -4.69
C ALA A 7 -8.06 -15.08 -4.80
N SER A 8 -8.34 -16.22 -4.18
CA SER A 8 -9.66 -16.86 -4.23
C SER A 8 -10.72 -16.14 -3.41
N LYS A 9 -10.31 -15.41 -2.37
CA LYS A 9 -11.15 -14.60 -1.49
C LYS A 9 -10.33 -13.50 -0.84
N ILE A 10 -11.02 -12.49 -0.30
CA ILE A 10 -10.41 -11.47 0.56
C ILE A 10 -10.49 -11.95 2.01
N THR A 11 -9.36 -12.01 2.70
CA THR A 11 -9.28 -12.45 4.10
C THR A 11 -9.23 -11.25 5.06
N GLU A 12 -9.52 -11.47 6.34
CA GLU A 12 -9.34 -10.44 7.38
C GLU A 12 -7.86 -10.02 7.51
N ASN A 13 -6.92 -10.96 7.35
CA ASN A 13 -5.49 -10.64 7.38
C ASN A 13 -5.10 -9.69 6.24
N MET A 14 -5.67 -9.85 5.03
CA MET A 14 -5.45 -8.92 3.91
C MET A 14 -5.97 -7.51 4.24
N LYS A 15 -7.13 -7.39 4.90
CA LYS A 15 -7.67 -6.08 5.33
C LYS A 15 -6.76 -5.44 6.37
N VAL A 16 -6.32 -6.20 7.37
CA VAL A 16 -5.38 -5.74 8.40
C VAL A 16 -4.04 -5.33 7.78
N ALA A 17 -3.54 -6.09 6.81
CA ALA A 17 -2.30 -5.75 6.11
C ALA A 17 -2.43 -4.44 5.32
N ALA A 18 -3.55 -4.24 4.63
CA ALA A 18 -3.83 -2.98 3.92
C ALA A 18 -3.92 -1.79 4.89
N ALA A 19 -4.62 -1.94 6.01
CA ALA A 19 -4.73 -0.89 7.02
C ALA A 19 -3.38 -0.51 7.64
N LYS A 20 -2.55 -1.52 7.95
CA LYS A 20 -1.18 -1.30 8.45
C LYS A 20 -0.30 -0.60 7.41
N ALA A 21 -0.35 -1.04 6.15
CA ALA A 21 0.41 -0.40 5.07
C ALA A 21 0.05 1.08 4.89
N LEU A 22 -1.24 1.44 4.99
CA LEU A 22 -1.68 2.83 4.96
C LEU A 22 -1.16 3.63 6.16
N ALA A 23 -1.25 3.06 7.37
CA ALA A 23 -0.79 3.69 8.60
C ALA A 23 0.73 3.91 8.60
N ASP A 24 1.49 2.95 8.09
CA ASP A 24 2.95 3.07 7.99
C ASP A 24 3.34 4.07 6.90
N LEU A 25 2.65 4.08 5.76
CA LEU A 25 2.87 5.06 4.70
C LEU A 25 2.58 6.49 5.15
N ALA A 26 1.55 6.71 5.96
CA ALA A 26 1.22 8.03 6.51
C ALA A 26 2.35 8.62 7.38
N LYS A 27 3.14 7.76 8.03
CA LYS A 27 4.28 8.16 8.87
C LYS A 27 5.55 8.46 8.07
N LEU A 28 5.60 8.06 6.80
CA LEU A 28 6.77 8.32 5.96
C LEU A 28 6.73 9.74 5.38
N PRO A 29 7.90 10.39 5.21
CA PRO A 29 7.97 11.70 4.57
C PRO A 29 7.30 11.68 3.20
N VAL A 30 6.47 12.68 2.94
CA VAL A 30 5.73 12.80 1.68
C VAL A 30 6.61 13.45 0.62
N SER A 31 6.57 12.95 -0.62
CA SER A 31 7.33 13.54 -1.72
C SER A 31 6.85 14.95 -2.06
N ASP A 32 7.75 15.79 -2.55
CA ASP A 32 7.42 17.18 -2.89
C ASP A 32 6.41 17.29 -4.04
N ALA A 33 6.35 16.27 -4.92
CA ALA A 33 5.33 16.16 -5.96
C ALA A 33 3.91 16.10 -5.38
N VAL A 34 3.71 15.28 -4.33
CA VAL A 34 2.41 15.15 -3.66
C VAL A 34 2.08 16.43 -2.89
N LYS A 35 3.06 17.04 -2.19
CA LYS A 35 2.85 18.32 -1.50
C LYS A 35 2.39 19.42 -2.46
N LYS A 36 3.04 19.52 -3.63
CA LYS A 36 2.70 20.49 -4.68
C LYS A 36 1.32 20.24 -5.27
N ALA A 37 0.94 18.98 -5.50
CA ALA A 37 -0.37 18.63 -6.03
C ALA A 37 -1.54 19.06 -5.11
N TYR A 38 -1.28 19.14 -3.80
CA TYR A 38 -2.27 19.55 -2.80
C TYR A 38 -2.08 20.99 -2.29
N ASN A 39 -1.15 21.77 -2.86
CA ASN A 39 -0.81 23.13 -2.42
C ASN A 39 -0.48 23.23 -0.91
N LEU A 40 0.21 22.22 -0.36
CA LEU A 40 0.58 22.17 1.04
C LEU A 40 2.08 22.40 1.20
N SER A 41 2.47 23.29 2.12
CA SER A 41 3.86 23.57 2.46
C SER A 41 4.52 22.43 3.24
N THR A 42 3.74 21.76 4.10
CA THR A 42 4.16 20.59 4.86
C THR A 42 3.05 19.54 4.86
N LEU A 43 3.43 18.28 4.75
CA LEU A 43 2.54 17.13 4.92
C LEU A 43 3.28 16.10 5.76
N GLU A 44 2.97 16.08 7.05
CA GLU A 44 3.61 15.24 8.05
C GLU A 44 2.54 14.59 8.90
N PHE A 45 2.83 13.38 9.39
CA PHE A 45 1.92 12.65 10.24
C PHE A 45 1.52 13.46 11.47
N GLY A 46 0.22 13.68 11.66
CA GLY A 46 -0.28 14.52 12.74
C GLY A 46 -1.80 14.59 12.77
N ARG A 47 -2.32 15.46 13.63
CA ARG A 47 -3.77 15.66 13.83
C ARG A 47 -4.52 15.88 12.51
N ASP A 48 -3.89 16.60 11.58
CA ASP A 48 -4.48 16.99 10.30
C ASP A 48 -4.08 16.07 9.13
N TYR A 49 -3.24 15.05 9.39
CA TYR A 49 -2.79 14.07 8.40
C TYR A 49 -2.53 12.71 9.05
N VAL A 50 -3.62 11.93 9.16
CA VAL A 50 -3.61 10.59 9.77
C VAL A 50 -3.63 9.48 8.71
N ILE A 51 -4.15 9.77 7.52
CA ILE A 51 -4.29 8.83 6.39
C ILE A 51 -3.71 9.50 5.13
N PRO A 52 -2.99 8.75 4.26
CA PRO A 52 -2.46 9.29 3.02
C PRO A 52 -3.56 9.86 2.11
N LYS A 53 -3.20 10.80 1.24
CA LYS A 53 -4.17 11.38 0.30
C LYS A 53 -4.54 10.36 -0.78
N PRO A 54 -5.78 10.39 -1.32
CA PRO A 54 -6.25 9.38 -2.27
C PRO A 54 -5.41 9.24 -3.55
N PHE A 55 -4.78 10.33 -4.01
CA PHE A 55 -3.94 10.36 -5.22
C PHE A 55 -2.44 10.29 -4.92
N ASP A 56 -2.05 9.86 -3.72
CA ASP A 56 -0.65 9.55 -3.43
C ASP A 56 -0.27 8.24 -4.13
N GLU A 57 0.57 8.32 -5.17
CA GLU A 57 1.00 7.17 -5.97
C GLU A 57 1.65 6.06 -5.13
N ARG A 58 2.26 6.42 -3.99
CA ARG A 58 2.89 5.47 -3.07
C ARG A 58 1.89 4.53 -2.43
N VAL A 59 0.62 4.95 -2.29
CA VAL A 59 -0.46 4.12 -1.73
C VAL A 59 -0.65 2.86 -2.58
N LYS A 60 -0.66 3.01 -3.90
CA LYS A 60 -0.87 1.91 -4.84
C LYS A 60 0.19 0.82 -4.64
N ALA A 61 1.46 1.20 -4.63
CA ALA A 61 2.58 0.28 -4.48
C ALA A 61 2.61 -0.37 -3.07
N ALA A 62 2.48 0.44 -2.01
CA ALA A 62 2.57 -0.05 -0.63
C ALA A 62 1.42 -1.00 -0.27
N VAL A 63 0.17 -0.59 -0.52
CA VAL A 63 -1.01 -1.39 -0.17
C VAL A 63 -1.09 -2.65 -1.02
N SER A 64 -0.82 -2.54 -2.32
CA SER A 64 -0.86 -3.72 -3.20
C SER A 64 0.13 -4.78 -2.76
N THR A 65 1.36 -4.38 -2.42
CA THR A 65 2.42 -5.31 -2.00
C THR A 65 2.07 -5.98 -0.66
N ALA A 66 1.59 -5.21 0.32
CA ALA A 66 1.17 -5.77 1.61
C ALA A 66 0.00 -6.77 1.47
N VAL A 67 -0.96 -6.49 0.60
CA VAL A 67 -2.09 -7.39 0.32
C VAL A 67 -1.64 -8.66 -0.38
N VAL A 68 -0.66 -8.58 -1.30
CA VAL A 68 -0.09 -9.76 -1.95
C VAL A 68 0.60 -10.65 -0.93
N ALA A 69 1.49 -10.08 -0.10
CA ALA A 69 2.18 -10.82 0.96
C ALA A 69 1.19 -11.55 1.88
N ALA A 70 0.12 -10.87 2.29
CA ALA A 70 -0.95 -11.46 3.10
C ALA A 70 -1.70 -12.59 2.36
N ALA A 71 -2.05 -12.40 1.09
CA ALA A 71 -2.77 -13.40 0.30
C ALA A 71 -1.93 -14.67 0.06
N VAL A 72 -0.62 -14.53 -0.15
CA VAL A 72 0.33 -15.64 -0.28
C VAL A 72 0.47 -16.38 1.04
N LYS A 73 0.66 -15.65 2.15
CA LYS A 73 0.76 -16.22 3.50
C LYS A 73 -0.50 -16.99 3.91
N ASP A 74 -1.68 -16.47 3.57
CA ASP A 74 -2.96 -17.09 3.87
C ASP A 74 -3.29 -18.29 2.95
N GLY A 75 -2.45 -18.58 1.95
CA GLY A 75 -2.66 -19.67 1.01
C GLY A 75 -3.85 -19.47 0.06
N VAL A 76 -4.38 -18.25 -0.04
CA VAL A 76 -5.50 -17.92 -0.94
C VAL A 76 -5.02 -17.45 -2.31
N ALA A 77 -3.74 -17.11 -2.46
CA ALA A 77 -3.10 -16.75 -3.72
C ALA A 77 -2.89 -17.99 -4.62
N LYS A 78 -3.23 -17.85 -5.91
CA LYS A 78 -2.94 -18.90 -6.92
C LYS A 78 -1.54 -18.75 -7.51
N VAL A 79 -0.99 -17.53 -7.50
CA VAL A 79 0.39 -17.27 -7.90
C VAL A 79 1.28 -17.43 -6.66
N LYS A 80 2.15 -18.45 -6.65
CA LYS A 80 2.97 -18.82 -5.48
C LYS A 80 4.38 -18.21 -5.48
N ASN A 81 4.95 -17.99 -6.66
CA ASN A 81 6.28 -17.39 -6.81
C ASN A 81 6.11 -15.90 -7.08
N PHE A 82 6.14 -15.11 -6.02
CA PHE A 82 5.99 -13.67 -6.10
C PHE A 82 7.13 -12.98 -5.38
N ASP A 83 7.89 -12.16 -6.12
CA ASP A 83 8.91 -11.31 -5.54
C ASP A 83 8.27 -9.98 -5.14
N GLU A 84 8.08 -9.80 -3.83
CA GLU A 84 7.48 -8.60 -3.26
C GLU A 84 8.25 -7.33 -3.62
N LYS A 85 9.59 -7.40 -3.68
CA LYS A 85 10.43 -6.24 -4.02
C LYS A 85 10.30 -5.89 -5.49
N ALA A 86 10.41 -6.87 -6.37
CA ALA A 86 10.27 -6.65 -7.81
C ALA A 86 8.88 -6.10 -8.17
N TYR A 87 7.84 -6.58 -7.49
CA TYR A 87 6.49 -6.06 -7.68
C TYR A 87 6.29 -4.65 -7.11
N PHE A 88 6.86 -4.35 -5.95
CA PHE A 88 6.80 -2.99 -5.41
C PHE A 88 7.46 -1.98 -6.36
N GLU A 89 8.61 -2.34 -6.94
CA GLU A 89 9.30 -1.50 -7.92
C GLU A 89 8.54 -1.36 -9.24
N SER A 90 7.78 -2.37 -9.69
CA SER A 90 6.96 -2.25 -10.91
C SER A 90 5.71 -1.38 -10.75
N LEU A 91 5.38 -1.01 -9.51
CA LEU A 91 4.23 -0.16 -9.18
C LEU A 91 4.58 1.28 -8.83
N LYS A 92 5.87 1.59 -8.65
CA LYS A 92 6.39 2.97 -8.57
C LYS A 92 6.35 3.64 -9.93
#